data_AF-A0AAN7P8C5-F1
#
_entry.id   AF-A0AAN7P8C5-F1
#
_cell.length_a   1.000
_cell.length_b   1.000
_cell.length_c   1.000
_cell.angle_alpha   90.00
_cell.angle_beta   90.00
_cell.angle_gamma   90.00
#
_symmetry.space_group_name_H-M   'P 1'
#
loop_
_entity.id
_entity.type
_entity.pdbx_description
1 polymer ?
#
loop_
_entity_poly.entity_id
_entity_poly.type
_entity_poly.pdbx_seq_one_letter_code
_entity_poly.pdbx_strand_id
1 'polypeptide(L)'
;MATAVDDFSSWLDKKLKDLNIDECVFGTYITGILDGDESQEEKSDALDGLLSEIFNNDISHLRLEIMDMWSKLRVPQSTMQLSSEEVDIKLSKLLESQSLQTPKQKQYTEEEKRIREAILSQYSQMTDDEDEEEGSEPGEAKENNLEKNRNAVAVMQAEKEKREQARLESQKKKEKDKEDREKQKQMREEKKEKRKTQKGERRR
;
A
#
# COMPACT_ATOMS: atom_id res chain seq x y z
N MET A 1 3.78 20.13 -23.34
CA MET A 1 4.95 19.41 -22.78
C MET A 1 5.57 18.53 -23.86
N ALA A 2 4.83 17.60 -24.50
CA ALA A 2 5.38 16.74 -25.56
C ALA A 2 5.94 17.50 -26.78
N THR A 3 5.21 18.48 -27.31
CA THR A 3 5.60 19.19 -28.55
C THR A 3 6.93 19.96 -28.46
N ALA A 4 7.25 20.50 -27.28
CA ALA A 4 8.48 21.28 -27.08
C ALA A 4 9.73 20.38 -26.97
N VAL A 5 9.55 19.15 -26.48
CA VAL A 5 10.63 18.15 -26.43
C VAL A 5 10.89 17.62 -27.84
N ASP A 6 9.83 17.37 -28.62
CA ASP A 6 9.94 16.95 -30.02
C ASP A 6 10.65 18.01 -30.89
N ASP A 7 10.36 19.29 -30.66
CA ASP A 7 11.02 20.41 -31.35
C ASP A 7 12.52 20.51 -31.00
N PHE A 8 12.89 20.25 -29.74
CA PHE A 8 14.30 20.23 -29.31
C PHE A 8 15.04 19.04 -29.90
N SER A 9 14.46 17.84 -29.86
CA SER A 9 15.06 16.65 -30.46
C SER A 9 15.28 16.81 -31.96
N SER A 10 14.31 17.39 -32.70
CA SER A 10 14.49 17.68 -34.12
C SER A 10 15.62 18.68 -34.41
N TRP A 11 15.81 19.67 -33.53
CA TRP A 11 16.92 20.61 -33.64
C TRP A 11 18.27 19.94 -33.34
N LEU A 12 18.33 19.16 -32.25
CA LEU A 12 19.53 18.45 -31.83
C LEU A 12 19.97 17.45 -32.90
N ASP A 13 19.05 16.71 -33.49
CA ASP A 13 19.34 15.75 -34.57
C ASP A 13 19.96 16.44 -35.79
N LYS A 14 19.44 17.61 -36.20
CA LYS A 14 20.01 18.39 -37.31
C LYS A 14 21.41 18.89 -36.96
N LYS A 15 21.61 19.39 -35.74
CA LYS A 15 22.89 19.90 -35.27
C LYS A 15 23.95 18.79 -35.22
N LEU A 16 23.58 17.59 -34.76
CA LEU A 16 24.47 16.44 -34.72
C LEU A 16 24.80 15.91 -36.12
N LYS A 17 23.83 15.89 -37.05
CA LYS A 17 24.06 15.59 -38.48
C LYS A 17 25.07 16.52 -39.13
N ASP A 18 24.94 17.82 -38.89
CA ASP A 18 25.84 18.84 -39.46
C ASP A 18 27.29 18.65 -38.96
N LEU A 19 27.46 18.11 -37.76
CA LEU A 19 28.74 17.76 -37.15
C LEU A 19 29.22 16.33 -37.50
N ASN A 20 28.46 15.60 -38.31
CA ASN A 20 28.72 14.21 -38.72
C ASN A 20 28.77 13.22 -37.53
N ILE A 21 27.93 13.47 -36.52
CA ILE A 21 27.75 12.67 -35.31
C ILE A 21 26.45 11.86 -35.40
N ASP A 22 26.44 10.63 -34.88
CA ASP A 22 25.25 9.77 -34.87
C ASP A 22 24.15 10.32 -33.94
N GLU A 23 23.12 10.90 -34.54
CA GLU A 23 21.97 11.48 -33.83
C GLU A 23 21.20 10.47 -32.96
N CYS A 24 21.12 9.20 -33.37
CA CYS A 24 20.24 8.23 -32.71
C CYS A 24 20.78 7.87 -31.33
N VAL A 25 22.10 7.75 -31.24
CA VAL A 25 22.81 7.39 -30.01
C VAL A 25 23.01 8.62 -29.13
N PHE A 26 23.53 9.71 -29.69
CA PHE A 26 23.91 10.88 -28.90
C PHE A 26 22.73 11.79 -28.59
N GLY A 27 21.72 11.87 -29.46
CA GLY A 27 20.52 12.67 -29.22
C GLY A 27 19.72 12.15 -28.02
N THR A 28 19.56 10.83 -27.90
CA THR A 28 18.86 10.20 -26.77
C THR A 28 19.65 10.35 -25.47
N TYR A 29 20.97 10.20 -25.51
CA TYR A 29 21.82 10.32 -24.34
C TYR A 29 21.92 11.78 -23.83
N ILE A 30 22.09 12.76 -24.73
CA ILE A 30 22.08 14.20 -24.39
C ILE A 30 20.73 14.61 -23.79
N THR A 31 19.63 14.16 -24.41
CA THR A 31 18.28 14.44 -23.88
C THR A 31 18.09 13.81 -22.50
N GLY A 32 18.60 12.59 -22.29
CA GLY A 32 18.58 11.93 -20.99
C GLY A 32 19.35 12.68 -19.89
N ILE A 33 20.53 13.22 -20.20
CA ILE A 33 21.30 14.06 -19.26
C ILE A 33 20.51 15.33 -18.92
N LEU A 34 19.94 15.99 -19.93
CA LEU A 34 19.21 17.23 -19.76
C LEU A 34 17.89 17.07 -19.00
N ASP A 35 17.23 15.91 -19.14
CA ASP A 35 15.97 15.57 -18.48
C ASP A 35 16.15 14.99 -17.07
N GLY A 36 17.38 14.63 -16.68
CA GLY A 36 17.69 14.16 -15.32
C GLY A 36 17.39 15.19 -14.23
N ASP A 37 17.29 14.73 -12.98
CA ASP A 37 16.99 15.58 -11.81
C ASP A 37 18.24 16.24 -11.19
N GLU A 38 19.39 16.11 -11.86
CA GLU A 38 20.67 16.69 -11.45
C GLU A 38 20.68 18.22 -11.55
N SER A 39 21.61 18.84 -10.82
CA SER A 39 21.80 20.30 -10.88
C SER A 39 22.29 20.76 -12.26
N GLN A 40 22.08 22.02 -12.59
CA GLN A 40 22.50 22.59 -13.87
C GLN A 40 24.03 22.52 -14.09
N GLU A 41 24.79 22.55 -13.00
CA GLU A 41 26.25 22.41 -13.00
C GLU A 41 26.65 20.97 -13.33
N GLU A 42 26.06 19.98 -12.66
CA GLU A 42 26.28 18.54 -12.94
C GLU A 42 25.89 18.18 -14.40
N LYS A 43 24.77 18.70 -14.90
CA LYS A 43 24.37 18.52 -16.31
C LYS A 43 25.39 19.11 -17.28
N SER A 44 25.98 20.25 -16.93
CA SER A 44 27.00 20.91 -17.75
C SER A 44 28.27 20.06 -17.82
N ASP A 45 28.71 19.55 -16.67
CA ASP A 45 29.89 18.70 -16.56
C ASP A 45 29.70 17.35 -17.27
N ALA A 46 28.51 16.74 -17.14
CA ALA A 46 28.16 15.50 -17.83
C ALA A 46 28.14 15.69 -19.35
N LEU A 47 27.57 16.80 -19.84
CA LEU A 47 27.61 17.15 -21.27
C LEU A 47 29.03 17.43 -21.74
N ASP A 48 29.85 18.13 -20.97
CA ASP A 48 31.25 18.37 -21.34
C ASP A 48 32.03 17.06 -21.42
N GLY A 49 31.84 16.14 -20.47
CA GLY A 49 32.48 14.82 -20.50
C GLY A 49 32.10 14.02 -21.74
N LEU A 50 30.81 13.94 -22.05
CA LEU A 50 30.31 13.28 -23.26
C LEU A 50 30.83 13.93 -24.54
N LEU A 51 30.70 15.25 -24.65
CA LEU A 51 31.08 15.98 -25.87
C LEU A 51 32.59 15.96 -26.08
N SER A 52 33.39 15.89 -25.01
CA SER A 52 34.85 15.74 -25.10
C SER A 52 35.29 14.39 -25.66
N GLU A 53 34.50 13.34 -25.48
CA GLU A 53 34.79 12.02 -26.03
C GLU A 53 34.48 11.94 -27.54
N ILE A 54 33.52 12.73 -28.01
CA ILE A 54 32.98 12.67 -29.37
C ILE A 54 33.57 13.77 -30.26
N PHE A 55 33.86 14.93 -29.68
CA PHE A 55 34.16 16.16 -30.40
C PHE A 55 35.45 16.79 -29.87
N ASN A 56 36.40 17.09 -30.76
CA ASN A 56 37.75 17.52 -30.38
C ASN A 56 37.98 19.05 -30.44
N ASN A 57 37.03 19.84 -30.97
CA ASN A 57 37.16 21.30 -31.09
C ASN A 57 35.84 21.97 -30.66
N ASP A 58 35.85 23.16 -30.05
CA ASP A 58 34.65 23.98 -29.75
C ASP A 58 33.54 23.31 -28.91
N ILE A 59 33.89 22.38 -28.01
CA ILE A 59 32.97 21.72 -27.05
C ILE A 59 32.16 22.74 -26.24
N SER A 60 32.83 23.78 -25.73
CA SER A 60 32.20 24.82 -24.92
C SER A 60 31.10 25.56 -25.67
N HIS A 61 31.25 25.77 -26.97
CA HIS A 61 30.22 26.44 -27.79
C HIS A 61 29.01 25.53 -27.98
N LEU A 62 29.25 24.26 -28.33
CA LEU A 62 28.18 23.28 -28.52
C LEU A 62 27.39 23.03 -27.24
N ARG A 63 28.07 22.88 -26.09
CA ARG A 63 27.42 22.76 -24.77
C ARG A 63 26.52 23.98 -24.49
N LEU A 64 27.04 25.19 -24.65
CA LEU A 64 26.29 26.41 -24.38
C LEU A 64 25.06 26.54 -25.30
N GLU A 65 25.22 26.18 -26.58
CA GLU A 65 24.13 26.22 -27.56
C GLU A 65 23.03 25.19 -27.22
N ILE A 66 23.41 23.97 -26.82
CA ILE A 66 22.49 22.93 -26.36
C ILE A 66 21.74 23.39 -25.11
N MET A 67 22.44 23.94 -24.13
CA MET A 67 21.84 24.43 -22.88
C MET A 67 20.90 25.61 -23.09
N ASP A 68 21.26 26.54 -23.99
CA ASP A 68 20.43 27.69 -24.35
C ASP A 68 19.18 27.26 -25.09
N MET A 69 19.30 26.35 -26.07
CA MET A 69 18.14 25.79 -26.78
C MET A 69 17.25 24.97 -25.86
N TRP A 70 17.83 24.13 -24.98
CA TRP A 70 17.06 23.40 -23.99
C TRP A 70 16.27 24.34 -23.07
N SER A 71 16.90 25.42 -22.59
CA SER A 71 16.26 26.43 -21.77
C SER A 71 15.15 27.17 -22.53
N LYS A 72 15.40 27.60 -23.78
CA LYS A 72 14.42 28.30 -24.61
C LYS A 72 13.18 27.47 -24.93
N LEU A 73 13.33 26.15 -25.12
CA LEU A 73 12.22 25.25 -25.41
C LEU A 73 11.50 24.74 -24.15
N ARG A 74 12.19 24.60 -23.01
CA ARG A 74 11.56 24.27 -21.72
C ARG A 74 10.90 25.45 -21.03
N VAL A 75 11.37 26.67 -21.26
CA VAL A 75 10.68 27.85 -20.75
C VAL A 75 9.47 28.09 -21.66
N PRO A 76 8.23 27.78 -21.22
CA PRO A 76 7.08 28.31 -21.92
C PRO A 76 7.25 29.83 -21.96
N GLN A 77 7.03 30.44 -23.12
CA GLN A 77 6.89 31.88 -23.30
C GLN A 77 5.90 32.45 -22.26
N SER A 78 6.41 32.74 -21.07
CA SER A 78 5.71 33.34 -19.94
C SER A 78 6.75 33.64 -18.87
N THR A 79 7.69 34.53 -19.20
CA THR A 79 8.30 35.39 -18.19
C THR A 79 7.23 36.39 -17.70
N MET A 80 6.21 35.88 -17.02
CA MET A 80 5.67 36.60 -15.89
C MET A 80 6.24 35.84 -14.71
N GLN A 81 7.26 36.45 -14.08
CA GLN A 81 7.63 36.09 -12.72
C GLN A 81 6.37 36.33 -11.88
N LEU A 82 5.53 35.31 -11.73
CA LEU A 82 4.43 35.39 -10.80
C LEU A 82 5.07 35.54 -9.43
N SER A 83 4.79 36.65 -8.76
CA SER A 83 5.34 36.90 -7.43
C SER A 83 4.91 35.75 -6.50
N SER A 84 5.67 35.49 -5.44
CA SER A 84 5.32 34.47 -4.43
C SER A 84 3.86 34.62 -3.97
N GLU A 85 3.37 35.87 -3.91
CA GLU A 85 2.00 36.22 -3.55
C GLU A 85 0.96 35.71 -4.56
N GLU A 86 1.26 35.72 -5.86
CA GLU A 86 0.34 35.21 -6.89
C GLU A 86 0.24 33.69 -6.88
N VAL A 87 1.34 33.00 -6.53
CA VAL A 87 1.34 31.54 -6.32
C VAL A 87 0.50 31.18 -5.10
N ASP A 88 0.65 31.91 -3.99
CA ASP A 88 -0.12 31.70 -2.75
C ASP A 88 -1.62 31.97 -2.94
N ILE A 89 -1.97 33.02 -3.70
CA ILE A 89 -3.38 33.32 -4.04
C ILE A 89 -3.98 32.20 -4.89
N LYS A 90 -3.21 31.65 -5.84
CA LYS A 90 -3.68 30.59 -6.72
C LYS A 90 -3.80 29.26 -5.98
N LEU A 91 -2.87 28.94 -5.09
CA LEU A 91 -2.90 27.76 -4.23
C LEU A 91 -4.10 27.82 -3.27
N SER A 92 -4.35 28.99 -2.67
CA SER A 92 -5.50 29.22 -1.78
C SER A 92 -6.83 29.02 -2.51
N LYS A 93 -6.98 29.58 -3.72
CA LYS A 93 -8.17 29.34 -4.56
C LYS A 93 -8.35 27.88 -4.94
N LEU A 94 -7.26 27.17 -5.21
CA LEU A 94 -7.32 25.76 -5.58
C LEU A 94 -7.73 24.89 -4.38
N LEU A 95 -7.19 25.16 -3.19
CA LEU A 95 -7.60 24.53 -1.93
C LEU A 95 -9.08 24.78 -1.60
N GLU A 96 -9.56 26.01 -1.80
CA GLU A 96 -10.97 26.36 -1.60
C GLU A 96 -11.87 25.60 -2.59
N SER A 97 -11.45 25.46 -3.85
CA SER A 97 -12.18 24.68 -4.85
C SER A 97 -12.12 23.16 -4.65
N GLN A 98 -11.07 22.66 -3.99
CA GLN A 98 -10.85 21.26 -3.61
C GLN A 98 -11.29 20.97 -2.17
N SER A 99 -12.28 21.71 -1.63
CA SER A 99 -12.88 21.32 -0.36
C SER A 99 -13.64 19.99 -0.55
N LEU A 100 -12.94 18.88 -0.33
CA LEU A 100 -13.52 17.54 -0.30
C LEU A 100 -14.69 17.56 0.67
N GLN A 101 -15.86 17.16 0.18
CA GLN A 101 -17.04 16.98 1.02
C GLN A 101 -16.63 16.10 2.21
N THR A 102 -16.68 16.68 3.41
CA THR A 102 -16.40 15.93 4.63
C THR A 102 -17.34 14.72 4.64
N PRO A 103 -16.83 13.48 4.73
CA PRO A 103 -17.70 12.33 4.79
C PRO A 103 -18.55 12.49 6.05
N LYS A 104 -19.87 12.60 5.87
CA LYS A 104 -20.82 12.67 6.98
C LYS A 104 -20.48 11.55 7.95
N GLN A 105 -20.12 11.89 9.18
CA GLN A 105 -19.82 10.90 10.20
C GLN A 105 -21.03 9.97 10.33
N LYS A 106 -20.83 8.69 10.01
CA LYS A 106 -21.87 7.67 10.14
C LYS A 106 -22.23 7.59 11.62
N GLN A 107 -23.46 7.99 11.95
CA GLN A 107 -23.97 7.94 13.32
C GLN A 107 -24.22 6.47 13.66
N TYR A 108 -23.28 5.84 14.37
CA TYR A 108 -23.42 4.46 14.82
C TYR A 108 -24.48 4.35 15.90
N THR A 109 -25.36 3.37 15.74
CA THR A 109 -26.37 3.01 16.74
C THR A 109 -25.70 2.42 18.01
N GLU A 110 -26.39 2.44 19.15
CA GLU A 110 -25.85 1.89 20.41
C GLU A 110 -25.47 0.40 20.28
N GLU A 111 -26.21 -0.34 19.47
CA GLU A 111 -25.94 -1.75 19.19
C GLU A 111 -24.62 -1.95 18.43
N GLU A 112 -24.37 -1.16 17.38
CA GLU A 112 -23.10 -1.19 16.63
C GLU A 112 -21.90 -0.79 17.49
N LYS A 113 -22.08 0.18 18.41
CA LYS A 113 -21.02 0.57 19.36
C LYS A 113 -20.68 -0.58 20.31
N ARG A 114 -21.70 -1.28 20.82
CA ARG A 114 -21.50 -2.44 21.69
C ARG A 114 -20.81 -3.60 20.97
N ILE A 115 -21.14 -3.83 19.70
CA ILE A 115 -20.45 -4.84 18.87
C ILE A 115 -18.99 -4.44 18.65
N ARG A 116 -18.72 -3.18 18.33
CA ARG A 116 -17.35 -2.66 18.15
C ARG A 116 -16.52 -2.82 19.42
N GLU A 117 -17.10 -2.52 20.57
CA GLU A 117 -16.44 -2.66 21.87
C GLU A 117 -16.17 -4.13 22.22
N ALA A 118 -17.12 -5.02 21.98
CA ALA A 118 -16.93 -6.46 22.19
C ALA A 118 -15.79 -7.03 21.33
N ILE A 119 -15.71 -6.60 20.06
CA ILE A 119 -14.61 -6.97 19.17
C ILE A 119 -13.28 -6.42 19.69
N LEU A 120 -13.22 -5.13 20.07
CA LEU A 120 -12.00 -4.55 20.65
C LEU A 120 -11.56 -5.27 21.93
N SER A 121 -12.50 -5.66 22.79
CA SER A 121 -12.20 -6.40 24.01
C SER A 121 -11.62 -7.78 23.73
N GLN A 122 -12.11 -8.49 22.70
CA GLN A 122 -11.51 -9.76 22.27
C GLN A 122 -10.06 -9.59 21.81
N TYR A 123 -9.74 -8.50 21.11
CA TYR A 123 -8.36 -8.22 20.73
C TYR A 123 -7.50 -7.79 21.92
N SER A 124 -8.05 -6.99 22.84
CA SER A 124 -7.35 -6.58 24.07
C SER A 124 -7.00 -7.77 24.97
N GLN A 125 -7.84 -8.80 25.03
CA GLN A 125 -7.59 -10.02 25.80
C GLN A 125 -6.54 -10.94 25.14
N MET A 126 -6.22 -10.73 23.86
CA MET A 126 -5.22 -11.52 23.15
C MET A 126 -3.80 -10.92 23.25
N THR A 127 -3.67 -9.65 23.67
CA THR A 127 -2.40 -8.94 23.80
C THR A 127 -1.91 -8.79 25.24
N ASP A 128 -2.73 -9.13 26.24
CA ASP A 128 -2.44 -8.96 27.68
C ASP A 128 -2.13 -10.30 28.40
N ASP A 129 -1.98 -11.41 27.64
CA ASP A 129 -1.69 -12.76 28.14
C ASP A 129 -0.29 -13.24 27.68
N GLU A 130 0.67 -12.31 27.54
CA GLU A 130 2.07 -12.62 27.17
C GLU A 130 3.10 -12.18 28.24
N ASP A 131 2.76 -12.25 29.53
CA ASP A 131 3.70 -11.91 30.63
C ASP A 131 3.86 -13.00 31.70
N GLU A 132 3.75 -14.28 31.32
CA GLU A 132 4.22 -15.39 32.16
C GLU A 132 4.42 -16.67 31.31
N GLU A 133 5.58 -16.80 30.63
CA GLU A 133 6.42 -18.03 30.56
C GLU A 133 7.59 -17.81 29.58
N GLU A 134 8.82 -17.85 30.11
CA GLU A 134 10.09 -17.87 29.37
C GLU A 134 10.08 -18.92 28.24
N GLY A 135 10.45 -18.54 27.01
CA GLY A 135 10.70 -19.56 25.99
C GLY A 135 10.92 -19.11 24.55
N SER A 136 12.03 -18.44 24.28
CA SER A 136 12.69 -18.35 22.96
C SER A 136 12.01 -17.51 21.86
N GLU A 137 12.53 -16.30 21.68
CA GLU A 137 12.60 -15.67 20.35
C GLU A 137 13.26 -16.62 19.34
N PRO A 138 12.86 -16.50 18.06
CA PRO A 138 13.90 -16.20 17.08
C PRO A 138 13.51 -14.99 16.23
N GLY A 139 14.15 -13.87 16.53
CA GLY A 139 14.72 -12.92 15.58
C GLY A 139 13.80 -12.40 14.48
N GLU A 140 13.39 -11.14 14.63
CA GLU A 140 13.06 -10.24 13.52
C GLU A 140 14.25 -10.15 12.54
N ALA A 141 14.32 -11.10 11.62
CA ALA A 141 15.13 -10.97 10.43
C ALA A 141 14.49 -9.88 9.56
N LYS A 142 15.09 -8.70 9.59
CA LYS A 142 14.93 -7.57 8.65
C LYS A 142 14.26 -8.04 7.36
N GLU A 143 13.10 -7.46 7.04
CA GLU A 143 12.42 -7.64 5.76
C GLU A 143 13.39 -7.31 4.63
N ASN A 144 14.07 -8.35 4.13
CA ASN A 144 14.55 -8.36 2.76
C ASN A 144 13.30 -8.25 1.89
N ASN A 145 13.32 -7.37 0.89
CA ASN A 145 12.32 -7.20 -0.18
C ASN A 145 12.16 -8.49 -1.03
N LEU A 146 11.95 -9.62 -0.39
CA LEU A 146 11.69 -10.93 -0.96
C LEU A 146 10.25 -11.25 -0.61
N GLU A 147 9.43 -11.48 -1.63
CA GLU A 147 8.03 -11.81 -1.45
C GLU A 147 7.87 -13.03 -0.51
N LYS A 148 7.03 -12.87 0.53
CA LYS A 148 6.78 -13.92 1.53
C LYS A 148 6.25 -15.16 0.84
N ASN A 149 6.81 -16.33 1.17
CA ASN A 149 6.40 -17.60 0.58
C ASN A 149 4.94 -17.93 0.96
N ARG A 150 4.02 -17.67 0.03
CA ARG A 150 2.58 -17.89 0.21
C ARG A 150 2.22 -19.37 0.43
N ASN A 151 3.01 -20.30 -0.12
CA ASN A 151 2.77 -21.73 0.05
C ASN A 151 3.05 -22.16 1.49
N ALA A 152 4.13 -21.66 2.10
CA ALA A 152 4.44 -21.96 3.49
C ALA A 152 3.35 -21.45 4.44
N VAL A 153 2.85 -20.23 4.20
CA VAL A 153 1.73 -19.65 4.97
C VAL A 153 0.45 -20.48 4.81
N ALA A 154 0.11 -20.87 3.57
CA ALA A 154 -1.09 -21.67 3.31
C ALA A 154 -1.05 -23.04 4.00
N VAL A 155 0.12 -23.70 4.04
CA VAL A 155 0.28 -24.98 4.74
C VAL A 155 0.13 -24.84 6.24
N MET A 156 0.77 -23.83 6.85
CA MET A 156 0.63 -23.57 8.29
C MET A 156 -0.81 -23.24 8.68
N GLN A 157 -1.51 -22.44 7.87
CA GLN A 157 -2.90 -22.10 8.10
C GLN A 157 -3.81 -23.33 8.00
N ALA A 158 -3.64 -24.17 6.98
CA ALA A 158 -4.40 -25.40 6.81
C ALA A 158 -4.19 -26.39 7.98
N GLU A 159 -2.97 -26.49 8.51
CA GLU A 159 -2.68 -27.33 9.68
C GLU A 159 -3.36 -26.78 10.95
N LYS A 160 -3.32 -25.47 11.15
CA LYS A 160 -3.99 -24.79 12.28
C LYS A 160 -5.50 -25.00 12.22
N GLU A 161 -6.11 -24.80 11.05
CA GLU A 161 -7.55 -25.02 10.84
C GLU A 161 -7.95 -26.47 11.09
N LYS A 162 -7.14 -27.45 10.64
CA LYS A 162 -7.40 -28.87 10.90
C LYS A 162 -7.35 -29.20 12.39
N ARG A 163 -6.40 -28.61 13.12
CA ARG A 163 -6.28 -28.79 14.58
C ARG A 163 -7.47 -28.19 15.33
N GLU A 164 -7.91 -27.01 14.92
CA GLU A 164 -9.08 -26.33 15.51
C GLU A 164 -10.37 -27.10 15.23
N GLN A 165 -10.58 -27.55 13.99
CA GLN A 165 -11.72 -28.39 13.61
C GLN A 165 -11.79 -29.66 14.45
N ALA A 166 -10.66 -30.36 14.63
CA ALA A 166 -10.62 -31.57 15.47
C ALA A 166 -10.99 -31.27 16.95
N ARG A 167 -10.62 -30.09 17.47
CA ARG A 167 -10.99 -29.67 18.83
C ARG A 167 -12.49 -29.38 18.93
N LEU A 168 -13.05 -28.68 17.95
CA LEU A 168 -14.49 -28.37 17.89
C LEU A 168 -15.34 -29.63 17.72
N GLU A 169 -14.94 -30.56 16.85
CA GLU A 169 -15.64 -31.83 16.68
C GLU A 169 -15.62 -32.69 17.95
N SER A 170 -14.49 -32.71 18.66
CA SER A 170 -14.37 -33.40 19.94
C SER A 170 -15.29 -32.78 21.02
N GLN A 171 -15.34 -31.45 21.10
CA GLN A 171 -16.24 -30.74 22.00
C GLN A 171 -17.71 -31.00 21.65
N LYS A 172 -18.08 -30.85 20.37
CA LYS A 172 -19.44 -31.11 19.88
C LYS A 172 -19.89 -32.55 20.13
N LYS A 173 -18.99 -33.53 20.01
CA LYS A 173 -19.29 -34.92 20.34
C LYS A 173 -19.56 -35.09 21.83
N LYS A 174 -18.74 -34.50 22.70
CA LYS A 174 -18.94 -34.53 24.16
C LYS A 174 -20.27 -33.86 24.57
N GLU A 175 -20.61 -32.73 23.95
CA GLU A 175 -21.87 -32.04 24.19
C GLU A 175 -23.07 -32.86 23.73
N LYS A 176 -23.01 -33.46 22.54
CA LYS A 176 -24.06 -34.35 22.04
C LYS A 176 -24.27 -35.56 22.94
N ASP A 177 -23.20 -36.18 23.41
CA ASP A 177 -23.27 -37.33 24.34
C ASP A 177 -23.86 -36.90 25.71
N LYS A 178 -23.53 -35.69 26.17
CA LYS A 178 -24.10 -35.10 27.40
C LYS A 178 -25.60 -34.82 27.25
N GLU A 179 -26.01 -34.19 26.16
CA GLU A 179 -27.42 -33.90 25.87
C GLU A 179 -28.25 -35.17 25.76
N ASP A 180 -27.76 -36.22 25.08
CA ASP A 180 -28.51 -37.48 24.96
C ASP A 180 -28.71 -38.15 26.33
N ARG A 181 -27.68 -38.10 27.18
CA ARG A 181 -27.76 -38.60 28.56
C ARG A 181 -28.78 -37.82 29.39
N GLU A 182 -28.80 -36.49 29.26
CA GLU A 182 -29.77 -35.63 29.95
C GLU A 182 -31.20 -35.88 29.44
N LYS A 183 -31.40 -36.00 28.13
CA LYS A 183 -32.70 -36.36 27.51
C LYS A 183 -33.20 -37.71 28.01
N GLN A 184 -32.33 -38.73 28.07
CA GLN A 184 -32.70 -40.03 28.63
C GLN A 184 -33.08 -39.94 30.12
N LYS A 185 -32.39 -39.11 30.90
CA LYS A 185 -32.71 -38.90 32.32
C LYS A 185 -34.06 -38.21 32.50
N GLN A 186 -34.32 -37.13 31.75
CA GLN A 186 -35.60 -36.41 31.76
C GLN A 186 -36.77 -37.33 31.38
N MET A 187 -36.63 -38.11 30.31
CA MET A 187 -37.67 -39.07 29.89
C MET A 187 -37.98 -40.14 30.95
N ARG A 188 -36.99 -40.53 31.77
CA ARG A 188 -37.21 -41.46 32.90
C ARG A 188 -37.90 -40.78 34.07
N GLU A 189 -37.54 -39.54 34.38
CA GLU A 189 -38.17 -38.74 35.45
C GLU A 189 -39.62 -38.42 35.12
N GLU A 190 -39.93 -37.97 33.91
CA GLU A 190 -41.31 -37.73 33.46
C GLU A 190 -42.18 -39.00 33.54
N LYS A 191 -41.65 -40.16 33.13
CA LYS A 191 -42.37 -41.43 33.24
C LYS A 191 -42.62 -41.83 34.70
N LYS A 192 -41.70 -41.52 35.61
CA LYS A 192 -41.89 -41.75 37.05
C LYS A 192 -42.94 -40.80 37.62
N GLU A 193 -42.90 -39.53 37.22
CA GLU A 193 -43.86 -38.51 37.67
C GLU A 193 -45.28 -38.83 37.20
N LYS A 194 -45.47 -39.15 35.92
CA LYS A 194 -46.78 -39.57 35.36
C LYS A 194 -47.37 -40.79 36.08
N ARG A 195 -46.52 -41.73 36.55
CA ARG A 195 -46.96 -42.89 37.37
C ARG A 195 -47.27 -42.51 38.81
N LYS A 196 -46.59 -41.50 39.37
CA LYS A 196 -46.80 -41.02 40.75
C LYS A 196 -48.09 -40.21 40.86
N THR A 197 -48.39 -39.35 39.89
CA THR A 197 -49.62 -38.54 39.85
C THR A 197 -50.87 -39.42 39.69
N GLN A 198 -50.83 -40.43 38.81
CA GLN A 198 -51.96 -41.35 38.58
C GLN A 198 -52.31 -42.22 39.80
N LYS A 199 -51.33 -42.56 40.65
CA LYS A 199 -51.59 -43.29 41.92
C LYS A 199 -52.16 -42.39 43.03
N GLY A 200 -52.03 -41.07 42.92
CA GLY A 200 -52.56 -40.10 43.88
C GLY A 200 -54.06 -39.85 43.72
N GLU A 201 -54.55 -39.75 42.48
CA GLU A 201 -55.98 -39.59 42.19
C GLU A 201 -56.80 -40.84 42.51
N ARG A 202 -56.24 -42.04 42.33
CA ARG A 202 -56.93 -43.31 42.63
C ARG A 202 -57.10 -43.61 44.12
N ARG A 203 -56.52 -42.79 45.00
CA ARG A 203 -56.47 -42.99 46.45
C ARG A 203 -57.30 -41.95 47.23
N ARG A 204 -57.95 -41.01 46.56
CA ARG A 204 -58.90 -40.06 47.18
C ARG A 204 -60.33 -40.46 46.87
#